data_AF-A0A7W0VZC4-F1
#
_entry.id   AF-A0A7W0VZC4-F1
#
_cell.length_a   1.000
_cell.length_b   1.000
_cell.length_c   1.000
_cell.angle_alpha   90.00
_cell.angle_beta   90.00
_cell.angle_gamma   90.00
#
_symmetry.space_group_name_H-M   'P 1'
#
loop_
_entity.id
_entity.type
_entity.pdbx_description
1 polymer ?
#
loop_
_entity_poly.entity_id
_entity_poly.type
_entity_poly.pdbx_seq_one_letter_code
_entity_poly.pdbx_strand_id
1 'polypeptide(L)'
;MRSLSIVALLLCFGCGSEIGDSCVISSDCDPNGQRYCDISSKEGYCTIQGCDYDTCPEESACIRFFTGNFENRPCDSTSQCTLDELCSLEGHCVARSSEVRYCMRTCDGMGDCRGGYECRDLELMVAHGGEPVLAPGVQIDSSAPKFCAPALR
;
A
#
# COMPACT_ATOMS: atom_id res chain seq x y z
N MET A 1 -15.85 46.51 -38.05
CA MET A 1 -16.08 45.28 -37.26
C MET A 1 -15.06 44.24 -37.69
N ARG A 2 -13.99 44.04 -36.89
CA ARG A 2 -12.97 43.00 -37.14
C ARG A 2 -12.96 42.09 -35.92
N SER A 3 -13.52 40.90 -36.08
CA SER A 3 -13.63 39.89 -35.03
C SER A 3 -12.25 39.26 -34.80
N LEU A 4 -11.65 39.47 -33.63
CA LEU A 4 -10.51 38.68 -33.16
C LEU A 4 -11.06 37.43 -32.48
N SER A 5 -10.90 36.27 -33.13
CA SER A 5 -11.15 34.96 -32.50
C SER A 5 -9.92 34.55 -31.70
N ILE A 6 -10.02 34.57 -30.37
CA ILE A 6 -9.01 34.03 -29.45
C ILE A 6 -9.34 32.53 -29.29
N VAL A 7 -8.49 31.65 -29.84
CA VAL A 7 -8.54 30.21 -29.58
C VAL A 7 -7.85 29.95 -28.24
N ALA A 8 -8.63 29.62 -27.21
CA ALA A 8 -8.11 29.22 -25.91
C ALA A 8 -7.64 27.76 -25.97
N LEU A 9 -6.32 27.54 -25.92
CA LEU A 9 -5.71 26.22 -25.84
C LEU A 9 -5.81 25.73 -24.38
N LEU A 10 -6.75 24.84 -24.11
CA LEU A 10 -6.87 24.12 -22.83
C LEU A 10 -5.71 23.12 -22.71
N LEU A 11 -4.67 23.49 -21.96
CA LEU A 11 -3.62 22.57 -21.54
C LEU A 11 -4.19 21.68 -20.43
N CYS A 12 -4.73 20.51 -20.79
CA CYS A 12 -4.92 19.42 -19.84
C CYS A 12 -3.53 18.89 -19.48
N PHE A 13 -2.90 19.44 -18.45
CA PHE A 13 -1.90 18.69 -17.70
C PHE A 13 -2.66 17.52 -17.08
N GLY A 14 -2.60 16.35 -17.71
CA GLY A 14 -3.09 15.13 -17.08
C GLY A 14 -2.27 14.95 -15.81
N CYS A 15 -2.90 15.11 -14.65
CA CYS A 15 -2.31 14.64 -13.41
C CYS A 15 -1.97 13.17 -13.63
N GLY A 16 -0.69 12.82 -13.48
CA GLY A 16 -0.28 11.43 -13.58
C GLY A 16 -0.97 10.62 -12.48
N SER A 17 -1.22 9.34 -12.76
CA SER A 17 -1.87 8.45 -11.80
C SER A 17 -1.06 8.35 -10.51
N GLU A 18 -1.76 8.31 -9.39
CA GLU A 18 -1.22 8.25 -8.04
C GLU A 18 -1.19 6.81 -7.52
N ILE A 19 -0.46 6.58 -6.42
CA ILE A 19 -0.58 5.33 -5.68
C ILE A 19 -2.02 5.17 -5.19
N GLY A 20 -2.61 4.01 -5.49
CA GLY A 20 -3.96 3.64 -5.12
C GLY A 20 -5.06 3.89 -6.15
N ASP A 21 -4.73 4.52 -7.27
CA ASP A 21 -5.66 4.66 -8.40
C ASP A 21 -6.03 3.29 -8.99
N SER A 22 -7.24 3.21 -9.54
CA SER A 22 -7.71 2.04 -10.29
C SER A 22 -7.00 1.92 -11.63
N CYS A 23 -6.74 0.71 -12.09
CA CYS A 23 -6.05 0.46 -13.35
C CYS A 23 -6.47 -0.89 -13.96
N VAL A 24 -6.24 -1.05 -15.25
CA VAL A 24 -6.42 -2.33 -15.95
C VAL A 24 -5.07 -2.88 -16.39
N ILE A 25 -4.14 -1.99 -16.78
CA ILE A 25 -2.78 -2.33 -17.22
C ILE A 25 -1.76 -1.35 -16.63
N SER A 26 -0.48 -1.74 -16.55
CA SER A 26 0.57 -0.92 -15.93
C SER A 26 0.78 0.44 -16.58
N SER A 27 0.52 0.58 -17.88
CA SER A 27 0.61 1.87 -18.57
C SER A 27 -0.45 2.87 -18.11
N ASP A 28 -1.53 2.43 -17.47
CA ASP A 28 -2.52 3.32 -16.86
C ASP A 28 -1.93 4.02 -15.62
N CYS A 29 -0.96 3.38 -14.95
CA CYS A 29 -0.34 3.91 -13.73
C CYS A 29 0.88 4.78 -14.04
N ASP A 30 1.76 4.29 -14.92
CA ASP A 30 2.96 5.01 -15.31
C ASP A 30 3.45 4.51 -16.68
N PRO A 31 3.18 5.27 -17.76
CA PRO A 31 3.69 4.95 -19.09
C PRO A 31 5.22 4.95 -19.20
N ASN A 32 5.92 5.63 -18.29
CA ASN A 32 7.38 5.78 -18.28
C ASN A 32 8.07 4.90 -17.21
N GLY A 33 7.28 4.35 -16.28
CA GLY A 33 7.47 3.01 -15.71
C GLY A 33 8.17 2.86 -14.36
N GLN A 34 7.68 3.38 -13.25
CA GLN A 34 8.01 2.86 -11.91
C GLN A 34 6.83 2.22 -11.19
N ARG A 35 5.61 2.66 -11.53
CA ARG A 35 4.37 2.09 -11.01
C ARG A 35 3.87 0.99 -11.94
N TYR A 36 3.29 -0.05 -11.36
CA TYR A 36 2.60 -1.11 -12.11
C TYR A 36 1.18 -1.28 -11.59
N CYS A 37 0.34 -1.92 -12.40
CA CYS A 37 -1.02 -2.24 -12.01
C CYS A 37 -1.09 -3.58 -11.28
N ASP A 38 -1.34 -3.56 -9.98
CA ASP A 38 -1.69 -4.77 -9.23
C ASP A 38 -3.13 -5.18 -9.53
N ILE A 39 -3.28 -6.13 -10.47
CA ILE A 39 -4.59 -6.67 -10.87
C ILE A 39 -5.16 -7.69 -9.88
N SER A 40 -4.41 -8.10 -8.85
CA SER A 40 -4.95 -8.95 -7.77
C SER A 40 -5.83 -8.14 -6.81
N SER A 41 -5.59 -6.83 -6.75
CA SER A 41 -6.40 -5.87 -6.04
C SER A 41 -7.71 -5.57 -6.77
N LYS A 42 -8.77 -5.24 -6.01
CA LYS A 42 -10.09 -4.95 -6.56
C LYS A 42 -10.04 -3.78 -7.54
N GLU A 43 -10.47 -4.01 -8.78
CA GLU A 43 -10.47 -3.03 -9.89
C GLU A 43 -9.06 -2.52 -10.25
N GLY A 44 -8.02 -3.28 -9.91
CA GLY A 44 -6.61 -2.93 -10.11
C GLY A 44 -6.13 -1.83 -9.17
N TYR A 45 -4.87 -1.82 -8.78
CA TYR A 45 -4.31 -0.81 -7.89
C TYR A 45 -2.93 -0.37 -8.39
N CYS A 46 -2.76 0.93 -8.68
CA CYS A 46 -1.47 1.49 -9.02
C CYS A 46 -0.55 1.47 -7.81
N THR A 47 0.55 0.73 -7.88
CA THR A 47 1.51 0.58 -6.78
C THR A 47 2.94 0.37 -7.30
N ILE A 48 3.89 0.30 -6.38
CA ILE A 48 5.28 -0.10 -6.59
C ILE A 48 5.51 -1.33 -5.71
N GLN A 49 5.96 -2.44 -6.31
CA GLN A 49 6.26 -3.68 -5.58
C GLN A 49 7.73 -3.69 -5.16
N GLY A 50 8.02 -4.32 -4.02
CA GLY A 50 9.38 -4.52 -3.53
C GLY A 50 10.00 -3.26 -2.91
N CYS A 51 9.16 -2.37 -2.38
CA CYS A 51 9.60 -1.21 -1.62
C CYS A 51 10.35 -1.61 -0.34
N ASP A 52 11.07 -0.65 0.22
CA ASP A 52 11.59 -0.70 1.59
C ASP A 52 11.19 0.59 2.33
N TYR A 53 11.63 0.72 3.58
CA TYR A 53 11.50 1.96 4.34
C TYR A 53 12.03 3.15 3.51
N ASP A 54 11.21 4.20 3.40
CA ASP A 54 11.54 5.47 2.73
C ASP A 54 11.80 5.38 1.22
N THR A 55 11.37 4.29 0.55
CA THR A 55 11.48 4.18 -0.92
C THR A 55 10.19 4.48 -1.67
N CYS A 56 9.08 4.67 -0.95
CA CYS A 56 7.79 5.00 -1.55
C CYS A 56 7.65 6.52 -1.76
N PRO A 57 6.89 6.97 -2.78
CA PRO A 57 6.50 8.38 -2.93
C PRO A 57 5.77 8.93 -1.69
N GLU A 58 5.82 10.25 -1.49
CA GLU A 58 5.26 10.94 -0.29
C GLU A 58 3.77 10.64 -0.03
N GLU A 59 2.98 10.32 -1.07
CA GLU A 59 1.57 9.95 -0.95
C GLU A 59 1.33 8.51 -0.43
N SER A 60 2.39 7.77 -0.11
CA SER A 60 2.31 6.33 0.18
C SER A 60 3.36 5.85 1.19
N ALA A 61 3.07 4.71 1.81
CA ALA A 61 3.98 4.02 2.73
C ALA A 61 4.28 2.61 2.22
N CYS A 62 5.46 2.09 2.54
CA CYS A 62 5.80 0.70 2.21
C CYS A 62 5.11 -0.24 3.19
N ILE A 63 4.20 -1.06 2.70
CA ILE A 63 3.44 -2.02 3.49
C ILE A 63 3.84 -3.43 3.09
N ARG A 64 4.18 -4.26 4.07
CA ARG A 64 4.40 -5.70 3.87
C ARG A 64 3.14 -6.48 4.18
N PHE A 65 2.88 -7.51 3.39
CA PHE A 65 1.84 -8.50 3.59
C PHE A 65 2.47 -9.90 3.59
N PHE A 66 1.88 -10.83 4.33
CA PHE A 66 2.34 -12.21 4.37
C PHE A 66 1.29 -13.09 3.69
N THR A 67 1.69 -13.82 2.66
CA THR A 67 0.79 -14.68 1.85
C THR A 67 0.56 -16.07 2.45
N GLY A 68 1.14 -16.35 3.62
CA GLY A 68 0.90 -17.58 4.38
C GLY A 68 1.15 -17.37 5.86
N ASN A 69 0.21 -17.82 6.69
CA ASN A 69 0.31 -17.88 8.14
C ASN A 69 0.35 -19.35 8.60
N PHE A 70 1.09 -19.62 9.67
CA PHE A 70 0.97 -20.87 10.41
C PHE A 70 0.30 -20.55 11.74
N GLU A 71 -1.03 -20.58 11.79
CA GLU A 71 -1.84 -20.23 12.99
C GLU A 71 -1.45 -21.03 14.26
N ASN A 72 -0.64 -22.08 14.11
CA ASN A 72 -0.22 -22.95 15.19
C ASN A 72 0.96 -22.43 16.04
N ARG A 73 1.55 -21.25 15.72
CA ARG A 73 2.68 -20.70 16.49
C ARG A 73 2.48 -19.21 16.82
N PRO A 74 1.90 -18.88 17.99
CA PRO A 74 1.79 -17.51 18.43
C PRO A 74 3.15 -16.92 18.84
N CYS A 75 3.27 -15.61 18.78
CA CYS A 75 4.45 -14.84 19.20
C CYS A 75 4.07 -13.41 19.63
N ASP A 76 4.89 -12.83 20.50
CA ASP A 76 4.96 -11.41 20.84
C ASP A 76 6.21 -10.75 20.25
N SER A 77 7.20 -11.56 19.83
CA SER A 77 8.49 -11.10 19.34
C SER A 77 9.12 -12.12 18.39
N THR A 78 9.92 -11.63 17.44
CA THR A 78 10.61 -12.49 16.45
C THR A 78 11.55 -13.52 17.10
N SER A 79 12.01 -13.32 18.34
CA SER A 79 12.83 -14.32 19.06
C SER A 79 12.10 -15.63 19.38
N GLN A 80 10.76 -15.64 19.36
CA GLN A 80 9.96 -16.87 19.50
C GLN A 80 9.78 -17.58 18.14
N CYS A 81 10.21 -16.94 17.06
CA CYS A 81 10.14 -17.49 15.72
C CYS A 81 11.45 -18.20 15.32
N THR A 82 11.41 -19.05 14.29
CA THR A 82 12.64 -19.68 13.76
C THR A 82 13.44 -18.65 12.97
N LEU A 83 14.67 -19.00 12.57
CA LEU A 83 15.58 -18.08 11.89
C LEU A 83 15.00 -17.48 10.59
N ASP A 84 14.15 -18.24 9.89
CA ASP A 84 13.54 -17.84 8.61
C ASP A 84 12.12 -17.27 8.77
N GLU A 85 11.71 -16.94 9.99
CA GLU A 85 10.38 -16.43 10.31
C GLU A 85 10.43 -15.04 10.96
N LEU A 86 9.29 -14.37 10.94
CA LEU A 86 9.01 -13.08 11.58
C LEU A 86 7.78 -13.22 12.47
N CYS A 87 7.65 -12.37 13.49
CA CYS A 87 6.40 -12.23 14.22
C CYS A 87 5.53 -11.14 13.56
N SER A 88 4.33 -11.49 13.10
CA SER A 88 3.37 -10.54 12.53
C SER A 88 2.64 -9.75 13.60
N LEU A 89 1.95 -8.66 13.21
CA LEU A 89 1.07 -7.88 14.08
C LEU A 89 -0.12 -8.68 14.62
N GLU A 90 -0.56 -9.71 13.87
CA GLU A 90 -1.58 -10.65 14.33
C GLU A 90 -1.09 -11.50 15.52
N GLY A 91 0.22 -11.53 15.78
CA GLY A 91 0.81 -12.27 16.89
C GLY A 91 1.11 -13.72 16.56
N HIS A 92 1.46 -14.02 15.30
CA HIS A 92 1.84 -15.36 14.86
C HIS A 92 3.12 -15.35 14.03
N CYS A 93 3.87 -16.45 14.09
CA CYS A 93 5.07 -16.60 13.26
C CYS A 93 4.67 -16.80 11.80
N VAL A 94 5.24 -15.97 10.92
CA VAL A 94 5.06 -16.00 9.47
C VAL A 94 6.39 -16.22 8.78
N ALA A 95 6.39 -16.94 7.66
CA ALA A 95 7.60 -17.19 6.89
C ALA A 95 8.10 -15.89 6.25
N ARG A 96 9.37 -15.55 6.41
CA ARG A 96 9.98 -14.38 5.74
C ARG A 96 9.85 -14.48 4.21
N SER A 97 9.87 -15.69 3.67
CA SER A 97 9.71 -15.93 2.22
C SER A 97 8.29 -15.68 1.69
N SER A 98 7.28 -15.55 2.56
CA SER A 98 5.90 -15.21 2.13
C SER A 98 5.64 -13.70 2.13
N GLU A 99 6.63 -12.90 2.53
CA GLU A 99 6.58 -11.44 2.57
C GLU A 99 6.53 -10.86 1.16
N VAL A 100 5.51 -10.05 0.89
CA VAL A 100 5.40 -9.21 -0.30
C VAL A 100 5.21 -7.77 0.14
N ARG A 101 5.82 -6.83 -0.59
CA ARG A 101 5.81 -5.40 -0.22
C ARG A 101 5.24 -4.56 -1.34
N TYR A 102 4.37 -3.63 -0.97
CA TYR A 102 3.72 -2.70 -1.88
C TYR A 102 3.72 -1.29 -1.29
N CYS A 103 3.92 -0.28 -2.13
CA CYS A 103 3.59 1.09 -1.73
C CYS A 103 2.07 1.22 -1.70
N MET A 104 1.52 1.49 -0.52
CA MET A 104 0.09 1.69 -0.32
C MET A 104 -0.17 3.14 0.03
N ARG A 105 -1.21 3.72 -0.57
CA ARG A 105 -1.61 5.11 -0.33
C ARG A 105 -1.85 5.35 1.16
N THR A 106 -1.25 6.40 1.72
CA THR A 106 -1.51 6.79 3.11
C THR A 106 -2.89 7.47 3.24
N CYS A 107 -3.48 7.40 4.42
CA CYS A 107 -4.78 8.00 4.70
C CYS A 107 -4.87 8.54 6.13
N ASP A 108 -5.70 9.55 6.35
CA ASP A 108 -6.06 10.02 7.69
C ASP A 108 -7.38 9.38 8.15
N GLY A 109 -8.27 9.06 7.20
CA GLY A 109 -9.51 8.33 7.44
C GLY A 109 -10.12 7.66 6.21
N MET A 110 -11.30 7.06 6.39
CA MET A 110 -11.98 6.27 5.35
C MET A 110 -12.29 7.05 4.06
N GLY A 111 -12.45 8.37 4.14
CA GLY A 111 -12.76 9.21 2.98
C GLY A 111 -11.59 9.39 2.00
N ASP A 112 -10.36 9.09 2.42
CA ASP A 112 -9.17 9.20 1.57
C ASP A 112 -8.97 7.97 0.68
N CYS A 113 -9.61 6.86 1.05
CA CYS A 113 -9.55 5.61 0.33
C CYS A 113 -10.68 5.51 -0.70
N ARG A 114 -10.39 4.91 -1.85
CA ARG A 114 -11.39 4.70 -2.88
C ARG A 114 -12.43 3.63 -2.48
N GLY A 115 -13.54 3.60 -3.20
CA GLY A 115 -14.63 2.65 -2.93
C GLY A 115 -14.17 1.19 -2.85
N GLY A 116 -14.54 0.49 -1.77
CA GLY A 116 -14.13 -0.89 -1.51
C GLY A 116 -12.77 -1.03 -0.84
N TYR A 117 -12.12 0.09 -0.49
CA TYR A 117 -10.92 0.14 0.33
C TYR A 117 -11.27 0.75 1.68
N GLU A 118 -10.51 0.36 2.69
CA GLU A 118 -10.58 0.89 4.04
C GLU A 118 -9.24 1.55 4.41
N CYS A 119 -9.31 2.56 5.25
CA CYS A 119 -8.12 3.16 5.84
C CYS A 119 -7.73 2.32 7.07
N ARG A 120 -6.71 1.46 6.93
CA ARG A 120 -6.26 0.59 8.00
C ARG A 120 -5.39 1.36 8.99
N ASP A 121 -5.90 1.52 10.20
CA ASP A 121 -5.13 1.88 11.38
C ASP A 121 -4.59 0.63 12.08
N LEU A 122 -3.90 0.79 13.23
CA LEU A 122 -3.29 -0.32 13.95
C LEU A 122 -4.27 -1.46 14.24
N GLU A 123 -5.52 -1.16 14.61
CA GLU A 123 -6.52 -2.18 14.91
C GLU A 123 -6.87 -3.00 13.65
N LEU A 124 -7.10 -2.32 12.53
CA LEU A 124 -7.38 -2.98 11.25
C LEU A 124 -6.14 -3.66 10.64
N MET A 125 -4.93 -3.20 10.93
CA MET A 125 -3.69 -3.89 10.54
C MET A 125 -3.58 -5.26 11.23
N VAL A 126 -3.90 -5.31 12.53
CA VAL A 126 -3.95 -6.57 13.29
C VAL A 126 -5.05 -7.48 12.75
N ALA A 127 -6.25 -6.95 12.50
CA ALA A 127 -7.39 -7.76 12.11
C ALA A 127 -7.35 -8.25 10.64
N HIS A 128 -6.90 -7.40 9.72
CA HIS A 128 -7.01 -7.63 8.28
C HIS A 128 -5.65 -7.75 7.56
N GLY A 129 -4.56 -7.64 8.32
CA GLY A 129 -3.19 -7.74 7.83
C GLY A 129 -2.64 -6.46 7.20
N GLY A 130 -1.39 -6.55 6.77
CA GLY A 130 -0.63 -5.42 6.25
C GLY A 130 0.08 -4.67 7.37
N GLU A 131 1.39 -4.54 7.25
CA GLU A 131 2.23 -3.93 8.28
C GLU A 131 3.16 -2.89 7.65
N PRO A 132 3.27 -1.67 8.20
CA PRO A 132 4.21 -0.70 7.68
C PRO A 132 5.65 -1.14 7.91
N VAL A 133 6.47 -1.05 6.87
CA VAL A 133 7.93 -1.24 6.94
C VAL A 133 8.54 0.05 7.46
N LEU A 134 8.83 0.08 8.76
CA LEU A 134 9.41 1.23 9.45
C LEU A 134 10.95 1.18 9.45
N ALA A 135 11.57 2.30 9.85
CA ALA A 135 13.01 2.37 10.01
C ALA A 135 13.51 1.29 11.00
N PRO A 136 14.75 0.78 10.84
CA PRO A 136 15.31 -0.22 11.74
C PRO A 136 15.22 0.20 13.22
N GLY A 137 14.67 -0.68 14.05
CA GLY A 137 14.53 -0.46 15.49
C GLY A 137 13.25 0.29 15.90
N VAL A 138 12.46 0.78 14.95
CA VAL A 138 11.15 1.38 15.22
C VAL A 138 10.10 0.28 15.34
N GLN A 139 9.30 0.33 16.40
CA GLN A 139 8.18 -0.58 16.60
C GLN A 139 6.92 -0.01 15.96
N ILE A 140 6.04 -0.90 15.51
CA ILE A 140 4.73 -0.50 14.99
C ILE A 140 3.81 -0.27 16.20
N ASP A 141 3.27 0.94 16.30
CA ASP A 141 2.29 1.33 17.31
C ASP A 141 1.18 2.18 16.67
N SER A 142 0.34 2.82 17.48
CA SER A 142 -0.80 3.60 17.00
C SER A 142 -0.40 4.85 16.19
N SER A 143 0.88 5.23 16.20
CA SER A 143 1.44 6.33 15.39
C SER A 143 1.94 5.88 14.02
N ALA A 144 1.96 4.58 13.75
CA ALA A 144 2.38 4.05 12.46
C ALA A 144 1.46 4.57 11.33
N PRO A 145 1.99 4.77 10.11
CA PRO A 145 1.23 5.32 9.00
C PRO A 145 0.05 4.41 8.66
N LYS A 146 -1.15 4.99 8.63
CA LYS A 146 -2.33 4.31 8.14
C LYS A 146 -2.29 4.24 6.61
N PHE A 147 -2.92 3.22 6.05
CA PHE A 147 -2.90 3.02 4.60
C PHE A 147 -4.22 2.48 4.07
N CYS A 148 -4.51 2.79 2.81
CA CYS A 148 -5.64 2.25 2.09
C CYS A 148 -5.34 0.83 1.61
N ALA A 149 -6.18 -0.13 1.98
CA ALA A 149 -6.13 -1.51 1.49
C ALA A 149 -7.55 -2.04 1.21
N PRO A 150 -7.71 -3.11 0.40
CA PRO A 150 -9.03 -3.68 0.14
C PRO A 150 -9.74 -4.04 1.45
N ALA A 151 -10.99 -3.61 1.58
CA ALA A 151 -11.79 -3.96 2.75
C ALA A 151 -12.12 -5.46 2.74
N LEU A 152 -11.79 -6.18 3.82
CA LEU A 152 -12.27 -7.54 4.02
C LEU A 152 -13.75 -7.46 4.42
N ARG A 153 -14.61 -8.23 3.73
CA ARG A 153 -16.03 -8.36 4.07
C ARG A 153 -16.29 -9.64 4.82
#